data_AF-A0A2G6PJ64-F1
#
_entry.id   AF-A0A2G6PJ64-F1
#
_cell.length_a   1.000
_cell.length_b   1.000
_cell.length_c   1.000
_cell.angle_alpha   90.00
_cell.angle_beta   90.00
_cell.angle_gamma   90.00
#
_symmetry.space_group_name_H-M   'P 1'
#
loop_
_entity.id
_entity.type
_entity.pdbx_description
1 polymer ?
#
loop_
_entity_poly.entity_id
_entity_poly.type
_entity_poly.pdbx_seq_one_letter_code
_entity_poly.pdbx_strand_id
1 'polypeptide(L)'
;MLQLGDDPKRIYRSFHSRHDLASLEREDGSLTLEPGEVHWTYCGVGADFRHAEVQAAVDAHLPGERAYLCISRGDSALVARSAIAQRIGEVLGKKEVGVMDEAGERLMFFTKVGVYERGVYVEYPKSREREAGSLLQVGLHANMSDGTTGHVLGLVDGAFERLEQELARDYGGSMEHLWIDLELVEHYLEDGKGYPFRFQKRVSAGNPYYYNVGHYSVVPDFGLIRSMEHERVCPYVLGLMYESTEVLVKRARRLGGFDAQAFRRDFREVCRGMGYTLGEDAEWQGPT
;
A
#
# COMPACT_ATOMS: atom_id res chain seq x y z
N MET A 1 -12.46 14.47 -17.93
CA MET A 1 -13.89 14.75 -17.64
C MET A 1 -14.67 13.44 -17.77
N LEU A 2 -15.34 13.01 -16.71
CA LEU A 2 -16.15 11.80 -16.72
C LEU A 2 -17.39 12.03 -17.58
N GLN A 3 -17.52 11.31 -18.69
CA GLN A 3 -18.72 11.38 -19.54
C GLN A 3 -19.87 10.55 -18.92
N LEU A 4 -20.30 10.91 -17.71
CA LEU A 4 -21.41 10.22 -17.02
C LEU A 4 -22.78 10.63 -17.57
N GLY A 5 -22.88 11.83 -18.14
CA GLY A 5 -24.15 12.43 -18.54
C GLY A 5 -25.08 12.64 -17.34
N ASP A 6 -26.39 12.66 -17.59
CA ASP A 6 -27.42 12.84 -16.56
C ASP A 6 -28.03 11.52 -16.06
N ASP A 7 -27.36 10.36 -16.26
CA ASP A 7 -27.85 9.06 -15.78
C ASP A 7 -27.63 8.92 -14.26
N PRO A 8 -28.71 8.93 -13.43
CA PRO A 8 -28.58 8.90 -11.97
C PRO A 8 -27.89 7.63 -11.45
N LYS A 9 -28.08 6.49 -12.12
CA LYS A 9 -27.47 5.22 -11.70
C LYS A 9 -25.98 5.18 -12.02
N ARG A 10 -25.55 5.78 -13.13
CA ARG A 10 -24.12 5.89 -13.48
C ARG A 10 -23.43 6.86 -12.54
N ILE A 11 -24.02 8.02 -12.28
CA ILE A 11 -23.49 9.02 -11.34
C ILE A 11 -23.31 8.40 -9.94
N TYR A 12 -24.37 7.81 -9.39
CA TYR A 12 -24.34 7.20 -8.05
C TYR A 12 -23.26 6.11 -7.93
N ARG A 13 -23.20 5.18 -8.89
CA ARG A 13 -22.16 4.12 -8.89
C ARG A 13 -20.75 4.69 -9.04
N SER A 14 -20.58 5.71 -9.88
CA SER A 14 -19.30 6.36 -10.13
C SER A 14 -18.75 7.01 -8.86
N PHE A 15 -19.59 7.72 -8.11
CA PHE A 15 -19.24 8.34 -6.83
C PHE A 15 -18.77 7.30 -5.82
N HIS A 16 -19.59 6.30 -5.52
CA HIS A 16 -19.27 5.29 -4.51
C HIS A 16 -18.02 4.48 -4.86
N SER A 17 -17.79 4.17 -6.15
CA SER A 17 -16.56 3.48 -6.56
C SER A 17 -15.27 4.27 -6.36
N ARG A 18 -15.37 5.60 -6.20
CA ARG A 18 -14.24 6.51 -6.02
C ARG A 18 -14.07 6.96 -4.57
N HIS A 19 -15.19 7.20 -3.88
CA HIS A 19 -15.20 7.62 -2.49
C HIS A 19 -14.41 6.65 -1.60
N ASP A 20 -14.63 5.34 -1.74
CA ASP A 20 -13.88 4.30 -1.00
C ASP A 20 -12.36 4.27 -1.29
N LEU A 21 -11.92 4.95 -2.35
CA LEU A 21 -10.53 4.99 -2.81
C LEU A 21 -9.92 6.39 -2.74
N ALA A 22 -10.67 7.38 -2.26
CA ALA A 22 -10.25 8.76 -2.22
C ALA A 22 -9.34 9.01 -1.02
N SER A 23 -8.26 9.75 -1.22
CA SER A 23 -7.49 10.30 -0.11
C SER A 23 -8.28 11.44 0.51
N LEU A 24 -8.60 11.32 1.79
CA LEU A 24 -9.41 12.23 2.57
C LEU A 24 -8.53 13.30 3.23
N GLU A 25 -9.09 14.49 3.43
CA GLU A 25 -8.36 15.61 4.01
C GLU A 25 -8.28 15.50 5.55
N ARG A 26 -7.08 15.77 6.08
CA ARG A 26 -6.81 15.93 7.52
C ARG A 26 -7.03 17.38 7.95
N GLU A 27 -7.01 17.62 9.27
CA GLU A 27 -7.24 18.96 9.84
C GLU A 27 -6.16 19.99 9.41
N ASP A 28 -4.94 19.51 9.16
CA ASP A 28 -3.82 20.33 8.67
C ASP A 28 -3.84 20.57 7.14
N GLY A 29 -4.86 20.04 6.44
CA GLY A 29 -5.00 20.13 4.98
C GLY A 29 -4.21 19.06 4.20
N SER A 30 -3.48 18.17 4.87
CA SER A 30 -2.82 17.03 4.21
C SER A 30 -3.84 15.94 3.83
N LEU A 31 -3.46 15.02 2.94
CA LEU A 31 -4.33 13.93 2.49
C LEU A 31 -3.91 12.59 3.13
N THR A 32 -4.89 11.75 3.50
CA THR A 32 -4.70 10.41 4.08
C THR A 32 -5.68 9.40 3.49
N LEU A 33 -5.31 8.12 3.47
CA LEU A 33 -6.24 7.01 3.21
C LEU A 33 -6.61 6.30 4.51
N GLU A 34 -6.08 6.73 5.65
CA GLU A 34 -6.35 6.10 6.94
C GLU A 34 -7.68 6.62 7.51
N PRO A 35 -8.69 5.76 7.70
CA PRO A 35 -10.03 6.19 8.13
C PRO A 35 -10.07 6.89 9.50
N GLY A 36 -9.06 6.67 10.36
CA GLY A 36 -9.00 7.21 11.71
C GLY A 36 -8.45 8.63 11.82
N GLU A 37 -7.90 9.18 10.75
CA GLU A 37 -7.21 10.48 10.75
C GLU A 37 -7.98 11.57 9.98
N VAL A 38 -9.22 11.27 9.58
CA VAL A 38 -10.03 12.13 8.71
C VAL A 38 -10.59 13.31 9.47
N HIS A 39 -10.53 14.50 8.86
CA HIS A 39 -11.21 15.68 9.39
C HIS A 39 -12.68 15.73 8.98
N TRP A 40 -13.56 15.66 9.99
CA TRP A 40 -15.00 15.82 9.82
C TRP A 40 -15.44 17.24 10.18
N THR A 41 -16.11 17.92 9.24
CA THR A 41 -16.66 19.25 9.47
C THR A 41 -18.17 19.17 9.71
N TYR A 42 -18.64 19.74 10.82
CA TYR A 42 -20.06 19.82 11.14
C TYR A 42 -20.78 20.89 10.30
N CYS A 43 -21.87 20.50 9.65
CA CYS A 43 -22.72 21.35 8.82
C CYS A 43 -24.20 21.36 9.24
N GLY A 44 -24.60 20.57 10.25
CA GLY A 44 -25.97 20.50 10.74
C GLY A 44 -26.96 19.83 9.79
N VAL A 45 -28.23 19.75 10.20
CA VAL A 45 -29.33 19.18 9.40
C VAL A 45 -30.61 19.99 9.61
N GLY A 46 -31.54 19.94 8.66
CA GLY A 46 -32.84 20.62 8.80
C GLY A 46 -32.68 22.12 9.05
N ALA A 47 -33.26 22.63 10.14
CA ALA A 47 -33.18 24.04 10.51
C ALA A 47 -31.77 24.49 10.92
N ASP A 48 -30.93 23.56 11.39
CA ASP A 48 -29.55 23.83 11.83
C ASP A 48 -28.54 23.73 10.67
N PHE A 49 -28.99 23.47 9.45
CA PHE A 49 -28.13 23.31 8.29
C PHE A 49 -27.44 24.63 7.91
N ARG A 50 -26.11 24.60 7.90
CA ARG A 50 -25.24 25.77 7.68
C ARG A 50 -25.02 26.04 6.20
N HIS A 51 -26.07 26.51 5.52
CA HIS A 51 -26.08 26.67 4.07
C HIS A 51 -24.88 27.48 3.53
N ALA A 52 -24.58 28.63 4.12
CA ALA A 52 -23.50 29.50 3.66
C ALA A 52 -22.11 28.84 3.80
N GLU A 53 -21.87 28.14 4.90
CA GLU A 53 -20.61 27.42 5.15
C GLU A 53 -20.43 26.26 4.16
N VAL A 54 -21.50 25.48 3.92
CA VAL A 54 -21.49 24.39 2.96
C VAL A 54 -21.26 24.90 1.53
N GLN A 55 -21.91 25.99 1.14
CA GLN A 55 -21.71 26.59 -0.18
C GLN A 55 -20.27 27.07 -0.36
N ALA A 56 -19.69 27.74 0.65
CA ALA A 56 -18.29 28.17 0.61
C ALA A 56 -17.33 26.98 0.51
N ALA A 57 -17.59 25.88 1.24
CA ALA A 57 -16.79 24.66 1.16
C ALA A 57 -16.88 23.99 -0.22
N VAL A 58 -18.07 23.93 -0.81
CA VAL A 58 -18.32 23.43 -2.17
C VAL A 58 -17.55 24.26 -3.19
N ASP A 59 -17.64 25.60 -3.10
CA ASP A 59 -16.98 26.51 -4.05
C ASP A 59 -15.44 26.47 -3.94
N ALA A 60 -14.92 26.27 -2.72
CA ALA A 60 -13.48 26.14 -2.48
C ALA A 60 -12.91 24.80 -2.93
N HIS A 61 -13.66 23.71 -2.76
CA HIS A 61 -13.16 22.36 -3.02
C HIS A 61 -13.38 21.90 -4.46
N LEU A 62 -14.56 22.14 -5.02
CA LEU A 62 -14.98 21.58 -6.31
C LEU A 62 -14.74 22.60 -7.43
N PRO A 63 -13.88 22.35 -8.43
CA PRO A 63 -13.68 23.24 -9.55
C PRO A 63 -14.88 23.26 -10.51
N GLY A 64 -14.94 24.28 -11.36
CA GLY A 64 -15.95 24.40 -12.42
C GLY A 64 -17.31 24.96 -11.96
N GLU A 65 -18.24 25.07 -12.91
CA GLU A 65 -19.58 25.66 -12.67
C GLU A 65 -20.63 24.63 -12.27
N ARG A 66 -20.37 23.35 -12.53
CA ARG A 66 -21.28 22.23 -12.28
C ARG A 66 -20.55 21.11 -11.54
N ALA A 67 -21.31 20.29 -10.82
CA ALA A 67 -20.81 19.08 -10.19
C ALA A 67 -21.93 18.03 -10.07
N TYR A 68 -21.52 16.78 -9.98
CA TYR A 68 -22.41 15.65 -9.78
C TYR A 68 -22.87 15.59 -8.32
N LEU A 69 -24.18 15.72 -8.11
CA LEU A 69 -24.84 15.50 -6.83
C LEU A 69 -25.36 14.05 -6.78
N CYS A 70 -24.95 13.31 -5.76
CA CYS A 70 -25.14 11.86 -5.64
C CYS A 70 -25.95 11.53 -4.38
N ILE A 71 -27.29 11.48 -4.48
CA ILE A 71 -28.16 11.21 -3.31
C ILE A 71 -28.61 9.75 -3.31
N SER A 72 -29.03 9.21 -4.46
CA SER A 72 -29.40 7.81 -4.60
C SER A 72 -29.39 7.37 -6.07
N ARG A 73 -29.50 6.05 -6.32
CA ARG A 73 -29.58 5.47 -7.67
C ARG A 73 -30.66 6.06 -8.58
N GLY A 74 -31.72 6.66 -8.01
CA GLY A 74 -32.80 7.30 -8.77
C GLY A 74 -32.85 8.82 -8.64
N ASP A 75 -31.93 9.42 -7.88
CA ASP A 75 -31.93 10.84 -7.53
C ASP A 75 -30.46 11.26 -7.45
N SER A 76 -29.81 11.35 -8.59
CA SER A 76 -28.44 11.84 -8.74
C SER A 76 -28.36 12.55 -10.09
N ALA A 77 -27.70 13.69 -10.16
CA ALA A 77 -27.72 14.54 -11.34
C ALA A 77 -26.50 15.46 -11.41
N LEU A 78 -26.20 15.98 -12.61
CA LEU A 78 -25.23 17.04 -12.81
C LEU A 78 -25.91 18.40 -12.61
N VAL A 79 -25.61 19.08 -11.50
CA VAL A 79 -26.27 20.33 -11.10
C VAL A 79 -25.30 21.50 -11.13
N ALA A 80 -25.84 22.73 -11.18
CA ALA A 80 -25.03 23.93 -10.98
C ALA A 80 -24.45 23.94 -9.56
N ARG A 81 -23.17 24.32 -9.43
CA ARG A 81 -22.45 24.33 -8.14
C ARG A 81 -23.12 25.24 -7.10
N SER A 82 -23.74 26.33 -7.56
CA SER A 82 -24.52 27.25 -6.74
C SER A 82 -25.81 26.67 -6.15
N ALA A 83 -26.29 25.53 -6.66
CA ALA A 83 -27.51 24.88 -6.17
C ALA A 83 -27.21 23.71 -5.20
N ILE A 84 -25.94 23.34 -5.01
CA ILE A 84 -25.56 22.12 -4.28
C ILE A 84 -25.88 22.24 -2.81
N ALA A 85 -25.50 23.33 -2.14
CA ALA A 85 -25.74 23.50 -0.71
C ALA A 85 -27.24 23.45 -0.39
N GLN A 86 -28.07 24.09 -1.21
CA GLN A 86 -29.54 24.04 -1.06
C GLN A 86 -30.04 22.60 -1.15
N ARG A 87 -29.63 21.86 -2.18
CA ARG A 87 -30.07 20.47 -2.40
C ARG A 87 -29.59 19.53 -1.31
N ILE A 88 -28.39 19.74 -0.76
CA ILE A 88 -27.91 18.99 0.41
C ILE A 88 -28.84 19.27 1.60
N GLY A 89 -29.11 20.53 1.93
CA GLY A 89 -29.95 20.92 3.06
C GLY A 89 -31.38 20.35 3.01
N GLU A 90 -31.95 20.19 1.81
CA GLU A 90 -33.28 19.58 1.61
C GLU A 90 -33.35 18.08 1.99
N VAL A 91 -32.21 17.39 1.93
CA VAL A 91 -32.14 15.91 1.97
C VAL A 91 -31.35 15.37 3.16
N LEU A 92 -30.39 16.15 3.67
CA LEU A 92 -29.56 15.77 4.82
C LEU A 92 -30.42 15.55 6.08
N GLY A 93 -30.03 14.61 6.93
CA GLY A 93 -30.90 14.09 8.00
C GLY A 93 -31.73 12.86 7.58
N LYS A 94 -31.92 12.64 6.28
CA LYS A 94 -32.65 11.46 5.75
C LYS A 94 -31.75 10.54 4.94
N LYS A 95 -30.87 11.10 4.12
CA LYS A 95 -29.93 10.38 3.27
C LYS A 95 -28.52 10.95 3.41
N GLU A 96 -27.55 10.12 3.05
CA GLU A 96 -26.18 10.57 2.80
C GLU A 96 -26.14 11.19 1.41
N VAL A 97 -25.23 12.14 1.22
CA VAL A 97 -25.11 12.87 -0.04
C VAL A 97 -23.64 12.92 -0.44
N GLY A 98 -23.34 12.40 -1.63
CA GLY A 98 -22.06 12.59 -2.28
C GLY A 98 -22.09 13.80 -3.21
N VAL A 99 -20.96 14.50 -3.32
CA VAL A 99 -20.74 15.51 -4.35
C VAL A 99 -19.42 15.23 -5.03
N MET A 100 -19.36 15.31 -6.35
CA MET A 100 -18.16 15.04 -7.13
C MET A 100 -18.03 16.02 -8.29
N ASP A 101 -16.83 16.54 -8.52
CA ASP A 101 -16.57 17.38 -9.68
C ASP A 101 -16.72 16.61 -11.01
N GLU A 102 -16.77 17.32 -12.13
CA GLU A 102 -16.99 16.68 -13.44
C GLU A 102 -15.78 15.81 -13.89
N ALA A 103 -14.61 16.01 -13.30
CA ALA A 103 -13.44 15.16 -13.50
C ALA A 103 -13.50 13.87 -12.67
N GLY A 104 -14.29 13.85 -11.59
CA GLY A 104 -14.33 12.77 -10.62
C GLY A 104 -13.06 12.62 -9.80
N GLU A 105 -12.35 13.72 -9.63
CA GLU A 105 -11.11 13.81 -8.88
C GLU A 105 -11.36 14.41 -7.50
N ARG A 106 -12.36 15.30 -7.36
CA ARG A 106 -12.65 15.95 -6.08
C ARG A 106 -14.03 15.56 -5.59
N LEU A 107 -14.07 15.14 -4.34
CA LEU A 107 -15.23 14.52 -3.71
C LEU A 107 -15.53 15.21 -2.39
N MET A 108 -16.81 15.30 -2.06
CA MET A 108 -17.30 15.57 -0.72
C MET A 108 -18.33 14.51 -0.35
N PHE A 109 -18.32 14.07 0.90
CA PHE A 109 -19.30 13.12 1.41
C PHE A 109 -19.97 13.66 2.67
N PHE A 110 -21.29 13.76 2.65
CA PHE A 110 -22.11 14.27 3.73
C PHE A 110 -22.91 13.14 4.37
N THR A 111 -22.78 12.98 5.68
CA THR A 111 -23.46 11.95 6.45
C THR A 111 -24.86 12.40 6.88
N LYS A 112 -25.72 11.44 7.24
CA LYS A 112 -27.07 11.74 7.74
C LYS A 112 -27.08 12.59 9.02
N VAL A 113 -25.99 12.63 9.78
CA VAL A 113 -25.92 13.36 11.05
C VAL A 113 -25.40 14.80 10.89
N GLY A 114 -25.20 15.27 9.66
CA GLY A 114 -24.81 16.66 9.41
C GLY A 114 -23.32 16.91 9.60
N VAL A 115 -22.47 15.94 9.29
CA VAL A 115 -21.03 16.16 9.12
C VAL A 115 -20.60 15.79 7.70
N TYR A 116 -19.53 16.40 7.21
CA TYR A 116 -18.95 16.06 5.92
C TYR A 116 -17.44 15.94 5.97
N GLU A 117 -16.91 15.24 4.99
CA GLU A 117 -15.48 15.12 4.69
C GLU A 117 -15.21 15.54 3.24
N ARG A 118 -13.96 15.89 2.95
CA ARG A 118 -13.46 16.20 1.60
C ARG A 118 -12.40 15.20 1.22
N GLY A 119 -12.37 14.83 -0.05
CA GLY A 119 -11.38 13.91 -0.58
C GLY A 119 -10.97 14.24 -2.00
N VAL A 120 -9.83 13.66 -2.37
CA VAL A 120 -9.27 13.66 -3.72
C VAL A 120 -9.12 12.21 -4.16
N TYR A 121 -9.81 11.83 -5.23
CA TYR A 121 -9.62 10.56 -5.90
C TYR A 121 -8.53 10.69 -6.95
N VAL A 122 -7.51 9.85 -6.80
CA VAL A 122 -6.45 9.69 -7.78
C VAL A 122 -6.61 8.30 -8.40
N GLU A 123 -6.78 8.24 -9.72
CA GLU A 123 -6.81 6.96 -10.42
C GLU A 123 -5.40 6.38 -10.45
N TYR A 124 -5.20 5.32 -9.68
CA TYR A 124 -3.97 4.55 -9.70
C TYR A 124 -4.05 3.51 -10.82
N PRO A 125 -3.11 3.49 -11.78
CA PRO A 125 -3.14 2.53 -12.88
C PRO A 125 -2.93 1.10 -12.36
N LYS A 126 -3.39 0.07 -13.08
CA LYS A 126 -3.18 -1.34 -12.67
C LYS A 126 -1.71 -1.78 -12.76
N SER A 127 -0.92 -1.04 -13.51
CA SER A 127 0.51 -1.23 -13.73
C SER A 127 1.11 0.11 -14.14
N ARG A 128 2.40 0.29 -13.84
CA ARG A 128 3.18 1.41 -14.38
C ARG A 128 4.55 0.92 -14.82
N GLU A 129 5.20 1.72 -15.65
CA GLU A 129 6.64 1.58 -15.86
C GLU A 129 7.38 2.07 -14.61
N ARG A 130 8.48 1.40 -14.29
CA ARG A 130 9.36 1.86 -13.22
C ARG A 130 9.96 3.21 -13.61
N GLU A 131 10.00 4.11 -12.65
CA GLU A 131 10.63 5.42 -12.83
C GLU A 131 12.13 5.25 -13.13
N ALA A 132 12.60 5.89 -14.20
CA ALA A 132 13.99 5.78 -14.63
C ALA A 132 14.95 6.33 -13.55
N GLY A 133 15.98 5.56 -13.21
CA GLY A 133 16.96 5.93 -12.19
C GLY A 133 16.50 5.77 -10.74
N SER A 134 15.27 5.31 -10.50
CA SER A 134 14.84 4.89 -9.16
C SER A 134 15.68 3.71 -8.68
N LEU A 135 15.98 3.62 -7.39
CA LEU A 135 16.67 2.47 -6.80
C LEU A 135 15.65 1.37 -6.49
N LEU A 136 16.08 0.10 -6.51
CA LEU A 136 15.30 -0.98 -5.94
C LEU A 136 15.08 -0.71 -4.46
N GLN A 137 13.87 -0.90 -3.97
CA GLN A 137 13.60 -0.91 -2.53
C GLN A 137 13.50 -2.35 -2.05
N VAL A 138 14.43 -2.76 -1.20
CA VAL A 138 14.41 -4.09 -0.59
C VAL A 138 13.70 -4.01 0.76
N GLY A 139 12.80 -4.95 1.02
CA GLY A 139 12.19 -5.17 2.33
C GLY A 139 12.47 -6.60 2.77
N LEU A 140 13.17 -6.75 3.89
CA LEU A 140 13.44 -8.01 4.56
C LEU A 140 12.66 -8.01 5.87
N HIS A 141 11.78 -8.98 6.04
CA HIS A 141 10.81 -8.92 7.12
C HIS A 141 10.80 -10.18 7.96
N ALA A 142 10.68 -10.03 9.28
CA ALA A 142 10.39 -11.11 10.21
C ALA A 142 9.09 -10.78 10.96
N ASN A 143 8.00 -10.56 10.21
CA ASN A 143 6.81 -9.84 10.68
C ASN A 143 6.06 -10.49 11.85
N MET A 144 6.16 -11.81 12.01
CA MET A 144 5.46 -12.55 13.05
C MET A 144 6.41 -13.57 13.65
N SER A 145 6.38 -13.73 14.97
CA SER A 145 7.08 -14.77 15.71
C SER A 145 6.16 -15.35 16.78
N ASP A 146 6.43 -16.57 17.23
CA ASP A 146 5.79 -17.14 18.41
C ASP A 146 6.78 -17.20 19.60
N GLY A 147 6.34 -17.73 20.74
CA GLY A 147 7.18 -17.82 21.94
C GLY A 147 8.45 -18.67 21.75
N THR A 148 8.55 -19.46 20.68
CA THR A 148 9.71 -20.32 20.39
C THR A 148 10.70 -19.71 19.41
N THR A 149 10.30 -18.65 18.69
CA THR A 149 11.12 -17.98 17.67
C THR A 149 11.28 -16.48 17.90
N GLY A 150 10.67 -15.92 18.93
CA GLY A 150 10.72 -14.49 19.23
C GLY A 150 12.12 -13.91 19.45
N HIS A 151 13.10 -14.74 19.87
CA HIS A 151 14.50 -14.32 19.99
C HIS A 151 15.13 -14.00 18.63
N VAL A 152 14.65 -14.61 17.55
CA VAL A 152 15.22 -14.44 16.20
C VAL A 152 15.05 -13.01 15.71
N LEU A 153 13.88 -12.40 15.95
CA LEU A 153 13.51 -11.08 15.45
C LEU A 153 14.54 -10.02 15.87
N GLY A 154 14.79 -9.88 17.17
CA GLY A 154 15.77 -8.93 17.69
C GLY A 154 17.22 -9.22 17.31
N LEU A 155 17.55 -10.43 16.85
CA LEU A 155 18.89 -10.80 16.38
C LEU A 155 19.13 -10.48 14.90
N VAL A 156 18.08 -10.36 14.10
CA VAL A 156 18.20 -10.15 12.65
C VAL A 156 17.86 -8.74 12.19
N ASP A 157 17.05 -7.99 12.95
CA ASP A 157 16.58 -6.66 12.57
C ASP A 157 17.69 -5.71 12.10
N GLY A 158 18.76 -5.56 12.88
CA GLY A 158 19.88 -4.67 12.51
C GLY A 158 20.64 -5.13 11.26
N ALA A 159 20.69 -6.44 10.98
CA ALA A 159 21.28 -6.96 9.75
C ALA A 159 20.35 -6.75 8.55
N PHE A 160 19.03 -6.87 8.75
CA PHE A 160 18.02 -6.61 7.73
C PHE A 160 18.04 -5.14 7.32
N GLU A 161 17.95 -4.21 8.27
CA GLU A 161 18.01 -2.77 7.99
C GLU A 161 19.25 -2.39 7.17
N ARG A 162 20.42 -2.93 7.54
CA ARG A 162 21.67 -2.66 6.80
C ARG A 162 21.66 -3.27 5.40
N LEU A 163 21.13 -4.47 5.22
CA LEU A 163 21.00 -5.08 3.89
C LEU A 163 20.02 -4.31 3.00
N GLU A 164 18.88 -3.91 3.53
CA GLU A 164 17.88 -3.13 2.80
C GLU A 164 18.49 -1.82 2.25
N GLN A 165 19.26 -1.13 3.08
CA GLN A 165 19.94 0.12 2.70
C GLN A 165 21.04 -0.10 1.65
N GLU A 166 21.91 -1.09 1.85
CA GLU A 166 23.06 -1.31 0.97
C GLU A 166 22.68 -1.95 -0.38
N LEU A 167 21.56 -2.69 -0.40
CA LEU A 167 20.97 -3.28 -1.60
C LEU A 167 19.97 -2.35 -2.29
N ALA A 168 19.77 -1.14 -1.78
CA ALA A 168 19.02 -0.10 -2.48
C ALA A 168 19.84 0.45 -3.66
N ARG A 169 19.92 -0.31 -4.74
CA ARG A 169 20.70 0.00 -5.95
C ARG A 169 19.87 -0.17 -7.21
N ASP A 170 20.36 0.35 -8.33
CA ASP A 170 19.76 0.10 -9.62
C ASP A 170 20.31 -1.20 -10.24
N TYR A 171 19.50 -2.26 -10.17
CA TYR A 171 19.78 -3.54 -10.83
C TYR A 171 19.08 -3.67 -12.20
N GLY A 172 18.55 -2.57 -12.74
CA GLY A 172 17.77 -2.58 -13.97
C GLY A 172 16.43 -3.30 -13.82
N GLY A 173 15.75 -3.52 -14.95
CA GLY A 173 14.45 -4.19 -14.99
C GLY A 173 13.28 -3.37 -14.41
N SER A 174 12.10 -3.98 -14.41
CA SER A 174 10.85 -3.28 -14.03
C SER A 174 10.54 -3.31 -12.54
N MET A 175 11.28 -4.09 -11.73
CA MET A 175 10.98 -4.29 -10.31
C MET A 175 11.34 -3.03 -9.51
N GLU A 176 10.39 -2.52 -8.74
CA GLU A 176 10.57 -1.34 -7.88
C GLU A 176 10.77 -1.75 -6.42
N HIS A 177 10.10 -2.82 -5.99
CA HIS A 177 10.23 -3.36 -4.64
C HIS A 177 10.51 -4.86 -4.67
N LEU A 178 11.36 -5.33 -3.76
CA LEU A 178 11.60 -6.74 -3.50
C LEU A 178 11.37 -7.02 -2.02
N TRP A 179 10.33 -7.77 -1.70
CA TRP A 179 10.00 -8.19 -0.34
C TRP A 179 10.31 -9.65 -0.13
N ILE A 180 11.05 -9.94 0.93
CA ILE A 180 11.43 -11.29 1.33
C ILE A 180 11.08 -11.47 2.80
N ASP A 181 10.07 -12.29 3.07
CA ASP A 181 9.60 -12.53 4.43
C ASP A 181 10.26 -13.78 5.02
N LEU A 182 10.73 -13.71 6.25
CA LEU A 182 11.15 -14.83 7.08
C LEU A 182 9.95 -15.35 7.86
N GLU A 183 9.55 -16.59 7.61
CA GLU A 183 8.44 -17.22 8.31
C GLU A 183 8.92 -17.77 9.66
N LEU A 184 8.51 -17.16 10.77
CA LEU A 184 8.89 -17.63 12.12
C LEU A 184 7.74 -18.29 12.89
N VAL A 185 6.61 -18.56 12.26
CA VAL A 185 5.45 -19.23 12.88
C VAL A 185 5.08 -20.49 12.11
N GLU A 186 5.59 -21.65 12.55
CA GLU A 186 5.47 -22.93 11.83
C GLU A 186 4.02 -23.33 11.54
N HIS A 187 3.12 -23.11 12.50
CA HIS A 187 1.71 -23.53 12.38
C HIS A 187 0.86 -22.65 11.43
N TYR A 188 1.41 -21.54 10.92
CA TYR A 188 0.76 -20.74 9.87
C TYR A 188 1.11 -21.23 8.46
N LEU A 189 2.08 -22.13 8.32
CA LEU A 189 2.51 -22.64 7.03
C LEU A 189 1.62 -23.80 6.58
N GLU A 190 1.00 -23.64 5.42
CA GLU A 190 0.34 -24.74 4.72
C GLU A 190 1.40 -25.71 4.20
N ASP A 191 1.32 -26.98 4.59
CA ASP A 191 2.30 -28.03 4.25
C ASP A 191 3.76 -27.71 4.62
N GLY A 192 4.00 -26.79 5.57
CA GLY A 192 5.35 -26.37 5.98
C GLY A 192 6.11 -25.58 4.91
N LYS A 193 5.42 -24.99 3.92
CA LYS A 193 6.05 -24.28 2.80
C LYS A 193 5.83 -22.78 2.88
N GLY A 194 6.84 -22.03 2.48
CA GLY A 194 6.75 -20.58 2.31
C GLY A 194 5.95 -20.19 1.08
N TYR A 195 5.55 -18.92 1.03
CA TYR A 195 4.84 -18.37 -0.10
C TYR A 195 5.75 -18.28 -1.33
N PRO A 196 5.34 -18.83 -2.47
CA PRO A 196 6.16 -18.84 -3.67
C PRO A 196 6.31 -17.44 -4.26
N PHE A 197 7.41 -17.23 -4.99
CA PHE A 197 7.66 -15.97 -5.68
C PHE A 197 6.53 -15.54 -6.62
N ARG A 198 6.07 -14.31 -6.38
CA ARG A 198 5.13 -13.58 -7.20
C ARG A 198 5.74 -12.25 -7.60
N PHE A 199 5.44 -11.83 -8.83
CA PHE A 199 5.75 -10.48 -9.31
C PHE A 199 4.45 -9.77 -9.64
N GLN A 200 4.06 -8.84 -8.78
CA GLN A 200 2.76 -8.17 -8.82
C GLN A 200 2.93 -6.75 -9.35
N LYS A 201 2.11 -6.38 -10.33
CA LYS A 201 2.17 -5.05 -10.95
C LYS A 201 1.68 -3.95 -10.03
N ARG A 202 0.82 -4.28 -9.06
CA ARG A 202 0.32 -3.39 -8.03
C ARG A 202 -0.07 -4.17 -6.79
N VAL A 203 0.29 -3.67 -5.61
CA VAL A 203 -0.02 -4.26 -4.30
C VAL A 203 -0.61 -3.19 -3.39
N SER A 204 -1.71 -3.55 -2.71
CA SER A 204 -2.40 -2.71 -1.73
C SER A 204 -1.84 -2.99 -0.33
N ALA A 205 -0.64 -2.49 -0.03
CA ALA A 205 0.03 -2.71 1.25
C ALA A 205 0.54 -1.40 1.88
N GLY A 206 -0.04 -0.27 1.49
CA GLY A 206 0.34 1.07 1.95
C GLY A 206 -0.55 2.12 1.29
N ASN A 207 -0.30 3.39 1.57
CA ASN A 207 -1.11 4.47 1.04
C ASN A 207 -0.44 5.10 -0.20
N PRO A 208 -0.94 4.88 -1.44
CA PRO A 208 -2.08 4.04 -1.84
C PRO A 208 -1.70 2.64 -2.36
N TYR A 209 -0.57 2.51 -3.06
CA TYR A 209 -0.15 1.26 -3.68
C TYR A 209 1.36 1.22 -3.89
N TYR A 210 1.92 0.02 -3.80
CA TYR A 210 3.26 -0.29 -4.33
C TYR A 210 3.14 -0.90 -5.73
N TYR A 211 4.09 -0.60 -6.61
CA TYR A 211 4.08 -1.07 -7.99
C TYR A 211 5.24 -2.02 -8.25
N ASN A 212 5.07 -2.94 -9.22
CA ASN A 212 6.13 -3.86 -9.65
C ASN A 212 6.90 -4.53 -8.48
N VAL A 213 6.15 -5.18 -7.60
CA VAL A 213 6.65 -5.80 -6.36
C VAL A 213 6.98 -7.27 -6.61
N GLY A 214 8.22 -7.66 -6.39
CA GLY A 214 8.60 -9.06 -6.19
C GLY A 214 8.37 -9.43 -4.73
N HIS A 215 7.64 -10.51 -4.45
CA HIS A 215 7.34 -10.92 -3.07
C HIS A 215 7.34 -12.44 -2.94
N TYR A 216 7.97 -12.93 -1.87
CA TYR A 216 7.98 -14.32 -1.47
C TYR A 216 8.41 -14.46 -0.02
N SER A 217 8.32 -15.67 0.52
CA SER A 217 8.84 -15.95 1.85
C SER A 217 9.79 -17.14 1.89
N VAL A 218 10.58 -17.17 2.96
CA VAL A 218 11.63 -18.11 3.27
C VAL A 218 11.29 -18.77 4.59
N VAL A 219 11.35 -20.10 4.61
CA VAL A 219 11.04 -20.91 5.79
C VAL A 219 12.34 -21.47 6.35
N PRO A 220 12.67 -21.18 7.62
CA PRO A 220 13.80 -21.81 8.28
C PRO A 220 13.48 -23.26 8.65
N ASP A 221 14.52 -24.03 8.97
CA ASP A 221 14.35 -25.25 9.74
C ASP A 221 13.98 -24.86 11.17
N PHE A 222 12.71 -25.08 11.54
CA PHE A 222 12.20 -24.71 12.85
C PHE A 222 12.85 -25.48 14.00
N GLY A 223 13.24 -26.74 13.79
CA GLY A 223 13.95 -27.52 14.81
C GLY A 223 15.32 -26.92 15.10
N LEU A 224 16.02 -26.54 14.04
CA LEU A 224 17.34 -25.92 14.12
C LEU A 224 17.27 -24.51 14.72
N ILE A 225 16.42 -23.61 14.19
CA ILE A 225 16.41 -22.20 14.61
C ILE A 225 15.94 -22.00 16.06
N ARG A 226 15.12 -22.92 16.60
CA ARG A 226 14.67 -22.93 18.01
C ARG A 226 15.78 -23.28 19.00
N SER A 227 16.75 -24.09 18.56
CA SER A 227 17.80 -24.66 19.43
C SER A 227 19.18 -24.06 19.17
N MET A 228 19.29 -23.19 18.17
CA MET A 228 20.55 -22.60 17.76
C MET A 228 21.00 -21.49 18.72
N GLU A 229 22.30 -21.48 19.03
CA GLU A 229 22.97 -20.40 19.76
C GLU A 229 22.77 -19.04 19.05
N HIS A 230 22.61 -17.98 19.83
CA HIS A 230 22.25 -16.65 19.34
C HIS A 230 23.20 -16.13 18.24
N GLU A 231 24.49 -16.35 18.39
CA GLU A 231 25.52 -15.89 17.44
C GLU A 231 25.42 -16.57 16.07
N ARG A 232 24.78 -17.74 16.00
CA ARG A 232 24.60 -18.49 14.75
C ARG A 232 23.30 -18.15 14.03
N VAL A 233 22.32 -17.55 14.71
CA VAL A 233 20.99 -17.26 14.14
C VAL A 233 21.08 -16.33 12.95
N CYS A 234 21.76 -15.18 13.10
CA CYS A 234 21.88 -14.19 12.04
C CYS A 234 22.56 -14.75 10.77
N PRO A 235 23.78 -15.35 10.82
CA PRO A 235 24.39 -15.91 9.62
C PRO A 235 23.57 -17.03 8.98
N TYR A 236 22.86 -17.84 9.77
CA TYR A 236 21.94 -18.85 9.24
C TYR A 236 20.80 -18.22 8.44
N VAL A 237 20.10 -17.24 9.02
CA VAL A 237 18.99 -16.54 8.36
C VAL A 237 19.47 -15.82 7.10
N LEU A 238 20.60 -15.10 7.16
CA LEU A 238 21.17 -14.43 6.00
C LEU A 238 21.56 -15.41 4.89
N GLY A 239 22.05 -16.59 5.25
CA GLY A 239 22.31 -17.69 4.33
C GLY A 239 21.05 -18.15 3.61
N LEU A 240 19.98 -18.43 4.36
CA LEU A 240 18.68 -18.81 3.79
C LEU A 240 18.13 -17.74 2.85
N MET A 241 18.17 -16.48 3.27
CA MET A 241 17.73 -15.35 2.45
C MET A 241 18.55 -15.26 1.16
N TYR A 242 19.88 -15.31 1.26
CA TYR A 242 20.74 -15.30 0.08
C TYR A 242 20.44 -16.47 -0.86
N GLU A 243 20.34 -17.71 -0.37
CA GLU A 243 20.04 -18.88 -1.20
C GLU A 243 18.69 -18.73 -1.91
N SER A 244 17.69 -18.22 -1.20
CA SER A 244 16.35 -18.03 -1.74
C SER A 244 16.30 -17.10 -2.97
N THR A 245 17.23 -16.14 -3.08
CA THR A 245 17.29 -15.18 -4.20
C THR A 245 17.65 -15.84 -5.54
N GLU A 246 18.03 -17.13 -5.54
CA GLU A 246 18.12 -17.96 -6.75
C GLU A 246 16.79 -17.99 -7.53
N VAL A 247 15.66 -17.76 -6.85
CA VAL A 247 14.37 -17.60 -7.51
C VAL A 247 14.36 -16.43 -8.50
N LEU A 248 15.10 -15.35 -8.23
CA LEU A 248 15.20 -14.19 -9.12
C LEU A 248 15.93 -14.56 -10.41
N VAL A 249 17.00 -15.36 -10.31
CA VAL A 249 17.74 -15.90 -11.47
C VAL A 249 16.82 -16.77 -12.32
N LYS A 250 16.11 -17.72 -11.68
CA LYS A 250 15.15 -18.61 -12.35
C LYS A 250 14.00 -17.86 -13.01
N ARG A 251 13.66 -16.66 -12.53
CA ARG A 251 12.56 -15.82 -13.02
C ARG A 251 13.02 -14.64 -13.88
N ALA A 252 14.31 -14.51 -14.21
CA ALA A 252 14.89 -13.33 -14.87
C ALA A 252 14.09 -12.82 -16.09
N ARG A 253 13.56 -13.73 -16.92
CA ARG A 253 12.72 -13.38 -18.09
C ARG A 253 11.46 -12.56 -17.75
N ARG A 254 10.91 -12.71 -16.55
CA ARG A 254 9.69 -12.01 -16.09
C ARG A 254 9.99 -10.70 -15.38
N LEU A 255 11.25 -10.41 -15.11
CA LEU A 255 11.70 -9.25 -14.33
C LEU A 255 12.18 -8.08 -15.21
N GLY A 256 12.00 -8.19 -16.53
CA GLY A 256 12.17 -7.08 -17.47
C GLY A 256 13.62 -6.62 -17.65
N GLY A 257 14.61 -7.49 -17.42
CA GLY A 257 16.04 -7.14 -17.52
C GLY A 257 16.71 -6.86 -16.17
N PHE A 258 16.07 -7.23 -15.06
CA PHE A 258 16.68 -7.20 -13.73
C PHE A 258 17.92 -8.11 -13.67
N ASP A 259 19.06 -7.56 -13.27
CA ASP A 259 20.32 -8.29 -13.09
C ASP A 259 20.36 -9.00 -11.73
N ALA A 260 19.73 -10.17 -11.69
CA ALA A 260 19.70 -11.02 -10.50
C ALA A 260 21.09 -11.50 -10.06
N GLN A 261 22.07 -11.59 -10.96
CA GLN A 261 23.42 -12.00 -10.61
C GLN A 261 24.18 -10.87 -9.93
N ALA A 262 24.00 -9.62 -10.40
CA ALA A 262 24.52 -8.46 -9.71
C ALA A 262 23.91 -8.30 -8.32
N PHE A 263 22.58 -8.43 -8.19
CA PHE A 263 21.91 -8.40 -6.88
C PHE A 263 22.49 -9.43 -5.91
N ARG A 264 22.66 -10.68 -6.35
CA ARG A 264 23.22 -11.76 -5.53
C ARG A 264 24.66 -11.50 -5.10
N ARG A 265 25.50 -11.03 -6.02
CA ARG A 265 26.90 -10.69 -5.70
C ARG A 265 26.95 -9.57 -4.66
N ASP A 266 26.19 -8.50 -4.85
CA ASP A 266 26.13 -7.38 -3.92
C ASP A 266 25.59 -7.82 -2.55
N PHE A 267 24.55 -8.67 -2.50
CA PHE A 267 24.03 -9.27 -1.25
C PHE A 267 25.15 -9.96 -0.47
N ARG A 268 25.92 -10.82 -1.16
CA ARG A 268 27.04 -11.54 -0.53
C ARG A 268 28.13 -10.58 -0.04
N GLU A 269 28.47 -9.57 -0.83
CA GLU A 269 29.48 -8.57 -0.47
C GLU A 269 29.06 -7.76 0.77
N VAL A 270 27.79 -7.35 0.85
CA VAL A 270 27.24 -6.65 2.02
C VAL A 270 27.30 -7.54 3.25
N CYS A 271 26.86 -8.80 3.16
CA CYS A 271 26.97 -9.74 4.27
C CYS A 271 28.42 -9.93 4.72
N ARG A 272 29.37 -10.06 3.78
CA ARG A 272 30.79 -10.14 4.10
C ARG A 272 31.30 -8.88 4.80
N GLY A 273 30.87 -7.69 4.36
CA GLY A 273 31.16 -6.41 5.01
C GLY A 273 30.53 -6.23 6.40
N MET A 274 29.53 -7.03 6.74
CA MET A 274 28.97 -7.14 8.09
C MET A 274 29.67 -8.21 8.95
N GLY A 275 30.61 -8.98 8.37
CA GLY A 275 31.31 -10.06 9.06
C GLY A 275 30.66 -11.44 8.90
N TYR A 276 29.67 -11.59 8.02
CA TYR A 276 29.00 -12.86 7.74
C TYR A 276 29.50 -13.48 6.43
N THR A 277 29.87 -14.75 6.46
CA THR A 277 30.27 -15.50 5.26
C THR A 277 29.12 -16.39 4.80
N LEU A 278 28.77 -16.31 3.50
CA LEU A 278 27.65 -17.04 2.91
C LEU A 278 28.12 -17.99 1.78
N GLY A 279 27.50 -19.17 1.66
CA GLY A 279 27.74 -20.11 0.54
C GLY A 279 29.02 -20.93 0.66
N GLU A 280 29.70 -21.22 -0.45
CA GLU A 280 30.91 -22.09 -0.51
C GLU A 280 32.11 -21.55 0.29
N ASP A 281 32.13 -20.26 0.62
CA ASP A 281 33.12 -19.65 1.51
C ASP A 281 32.80 -19.91 3.00
N ALA A 282 31.58 -20.34 3.33
CA ALA A 282 31.19 -20.70 4.68
C ALA A 282 31.60 -22.16 4.93
N GLU A 283 32.52 -22.39 5.86
CA GLU A 283 32.61 -23.69 6.53
C GLU A 283 31.30 -23.88 7.32
N TRP A 284 30.24 -24.33 6.66
CA TRP A 284 29.04 -24.79 7.34
C TRP A 284 29.36 -26.13 8.01
N GLN A 285 29.87 -26.03 9.24
CA GLN A 285 29.86 -27.14 10.18
C GLN A 285 28.42 -27.26 10.70
N GLY A 286 27.58 -27.92 9.91
CA GLY A 286 26.29 -28.43 10.38
C GLY A 286 26.49 -29.32 11.63
N PRO A 287 25.47 -29.51 12.47
CA PRO A 287 25.62 -30.30 13.68
C PRO A 287 25.93 -31.77 13.35
N THR A 288 26.98 -32.30 13.98
CA THR A 288 27.17 -33.75 14.20
C THR A 288 26.15 -34.29 15.18
#